data_AF-A0A376GZB9-F1
#
_entry.id   AF-A0A376GZB9-F1
#
_cell.length_a   1.000
_cell.length_b   1.000
_cell.length_c   1.000
_cell.angle_alpha   90.00
_cell.angle_beta   90.00
_cell.angle_gamma   90.00
#
_symmetry.space_group_name_H-M   'P 1'
#
loop_
_entity.id
_entity.type
_entity.pdbx_description
1 polymer ?
#
loop_
_entity_poly.entity_id
_entity_poly.type
_entity_poly.pdbx_seq_one_letter_code
_entity_poly.pdbx_strand_id
1 'polypeptide(L)'
;MENSLPTLDERLTRILQGLTDWNGEVEQAEALLATNAELLATLTDTPTRTKQTQALVEKVVAAYQTFLTQVQAQQTLIKQELGRLNRQNNLVKTYLQQEDVAGFVEFDY
;
A
#
# COMPACT_ATOMS: atom_id res chain seq x y z
N MET A 1 16.73 20.54 28.38
CA MET A 1 15.76 20.71 27.29
C MET A 1 14.65 19.71 27.54
N GLU A 2 13.48 20.16 27.98
CA GLU A 2 12.31 19.28 28.12
C GLU A 2 11.89 18.83 26.73
N ASN A 3 12.06 17.53 26.43
CA ASN A 3 11.43 16.91 25.27
C ASN A 3 9.94 16.72 25.62
N SER A 4 9.17 17.79 25.43
CA SER A 4 7.72 17.71 25.56
C SER A 4 7.19 16.83 24.44
N LEU A 5 6.37 15.82 24.79
CA LEU A 5 5.72 14.96 23.80
C LEU A 5 4.88 15.83 22.85
N PRO A 6 4.90 15.58 21.53
CA PRO A 6 4.12 16.38 20.59
C PRO A 6 2.62 16.29 20.90
N THR A 7 1.91 17.38 20.66
CA THR A 7 0.46 17.50 20.87
C THR A 7 -0.33 16.64 19.87
N LEU A 8 -1.61 16.36 20.17
CA LEU A 8 -2.48 15.65 19.23
C LEU A 8 -2.54 16.36 17.87
N ASP A 9 -2.69 17.69 17.86
CA ASP A 9 -2.80 18.45 16.62
C ASP A 9 -1.51 18.39 15.78
N GLU A 10 -0.33 18.43 16.41
CA GLU A 10 0.94 18.26 15.70
C GLU A 10 1.08 16.86 15.10
N ARG A 11 0.65 15.82 15.83
CA ARG A 11 0.68 14.44 15.35
C ARG A 11 -0.26 14.25 14.17
N LEU A 12 -1.50 14.72 14.28
CA LEU A 12 -2.49 14.67 13.21
C LEU A 12 -2.02 15.45 11.98
N THR A 13 -1.34 16.59 12.16
CA THR A 13 -0.74 17.36 11.07
C THR A 13 0.35 16.57 10.37
N ARG A 14 1.25 15.91 11.12
CA ARG A 14 2.30 15.04 10.55
C ARG A 14 1.71 13.85 9.79
N ILE A 15 0.69 13.20 10.35
CA ILE A 15 -0.03 12.10 9.69
C ILE A 15 -0.65 12.59 8.38
N LEU A 16 -1.36 13.73 8.42
CA LEU A 16 -1.98 14.31 7.24
C LEU A 16 -0.94 14.64 6.17
N GLN A 17 0.20 15.20 6.56
CA GLN A 17 1.26 15.54 5.64
C GLN A 17 1.89 14.30 5.02
N GLY A 18 2.23 13.27 5.81
CA GLY A 18 2.76 12.02 5.28
C GLY A 18 1.80 11.32 4.30
N LEU A 19 0.50 11.34 4.58
CA LEU A 19 -0.52 10.80 3.67
C LEU A 19 -0.69 11.62 2.38
N THR A 20 -0.45 12.94 2.45
CA THR A 20 -0.56 13.84 1.29
C THR A 20 0.69 13.81 0.41
N ASP A 21 1.86 13.66 1.03
CA ASP A 21 3.16 13.63 0.36
C ASP A 21 3.47 12.24 -0.23
N TRP A 22 2.73 11.21 0.16
CA TRP A 22 2.88 9.87 -0.39
C TRP A 22 2.64 9.86 -1.89
N ASN A 23 3.65 9.41 -2.64
CA ASN A 23 3.66 9.42 -4.10
C ASN A 23 3.02 8.18 -4.75
N GLY A 24 2.51 7.25 -3.94
CA GLY A 24 1.96 5.99 -4.41
C GLY A 24 2.94 4.82 -4.40
N GLU A 25 4.18 4.96 -3.93
CA GLU A 25 5.09 3.81 -3.85
C GLU A 25 4.66 2.83 -2.74
N VAL A 26 4.57 1.54 -3.08
CA VAL A 26 4.07 0.48 -2.19
C VAL A 26 5.03 0.28 -1.02
N GLU A 27 6.33 0.36 -1.27
CA GLU A 27 7.40 0.24 -0.27
C GLU A 27 7.32 1.35 0.79
N GLN A 28 6.86 2.54 0.39
CA GLN A 28 6.67 3.67 1.29
C GLN A 28 5.37 3.57 2.10
N ALA A 29 4.36 2.86 1.58
CA ALA A 29 3.05 2.74 2.19
C ALA A 29 3.12 2.05 3.57
N GLU A 30 3.92 0.97 3.69
CA GLU A 30 4.09 0.26 4.97
C GLU A 30 4.83 1.11 6.00
N ALA A 31 5.93 1.76 5.60
CA ALA A 31 6.69 2.65 6.48
C ALA A 31 5.87 3.85 6.95
N LEU A 32 5.03 4.41 6.07
CA LEU A 32 4.11 5.49 6.39
C LEU A 32 3.06 5.05 7.42
N LEU A 33 2.46 3.86 7.24
CA LEU A 33 1.49 3.32 8.19
C LEU A 33 2.12 3.03 9.56
N ALA A 34 3.33 2.48 9.58
CA ALA A 34 4.08 2.25 10.83
C ALA A 34 4.35 3.57 11.57
N THR A 35 4.83 4.59 10.85
CA THR A 35 5.06 5.94 11.41
C THR A 35 3.78 6.53 11.99
N ASN A 36 2.66 6.43 11.26
CA ASN A 36 1.38 6.94 11.74
C ASN A 36 0.88 6.16 12.98
N ALA A 37 1.09 4.85 13.02
CA ALA A 37 0.74 4.03 14.18
C ALA A 37 1.55 4.44 15.43
N GLU A 38 2.85 4.72 15.30
CA GLU A 38 3.69 5.22 16.40
C GLU A 38 3.23 6.59 16.90
N LEU A 39 2.88 7.49 15.98
CA LEU A 39 2.36 8.82 16.30
C LEU A 39 1.04 8.77 17.08
N LEU A 40 0.21 7.74 16.84
CA LEU A 40 -1.06 7.52 17.52
C LEU A 40 -0.92 6.71 18.81
N ALA A 41 -0.04 5.70 18.86
CA ALA A 41 0.14 4.81 20.00
C ALA A 41 0.65 5.53 21.27
N THR A 42 1.31 6.66 21.08
CA THR A 42 1.83 7.51 22.16
C THR A 42 0.80 8.50 22.71
N LEU A 43 -0.47 8.39 22.31
CA LEU A 43 -1.61 9.08 22.94
C LEU A 43 -2.02 8.34 24.23
N THR A 44 -1.33 8.63 25.32
CA THR A 44 -1.67 8.08 26.66
C THR A 44 -2.73 8.90 27.38
N ASP A 45 -2.92 10.17 27.02
CA ASP A 45 -3.89 11.08 27.62
C ASP A 45 -5.11 11.31 26.72
N THR A 46 -6.26 11.56 27.34
CA THR A 46 -7.48 11.98 26.62
C THR A 46 -7.29 13.44 26.20
N PRO A 47 -6.98 13.73 24.93
CA PRO A 47 -6.66 15.08 24.53
C PRO A 47 -7.93 15.91 24.52
N THR A 48 -7.83 17.17 24.96
CA THR A 48 -8.95 18.12 24.92
C THR A 48 -9.38 18.31 23.47
N ARG A 49 -10.54 17.76 23.09
CA ARG A 49 -11.06 17.83 21.72
C ARG A 49 -11.63 19.22 21.47
N THR A 50 -10.83 20.07 20.84
CA THR A 50 -11.30 21.36 20.33
C THR A 50 -12.01 21.17 18.99
N LYS A 51 -12.80 22.17 18.55
CA LYS A 51 -13.37 22.18 17.19
C LYS A 51 -12.28 22.09 16.11
N GLN A 52 -11.12 22.67 16.37
CA GLN A 52 -9.97 22.63 15.46
C GLN A 52 -9.39 21.23 15.36
N THR A 53 -9.16 20.56 16.50
CA THR A 53 -8.73 19.16 16.56
C THR A 53 -9.71 18.26 15.81
N GLN A 54 -11.01 18.47 15.96
CA GLN A 54 -12.03 17.69 15.26
C GLN A 54 -11.97 17.86 13.74
N ALA A 55 -11.84 19.10 13.26
CA ALA A 55 -11.66 19.37 11.82
C ALA A 55 -10.37 18.72 11.28
N LEU A 56 -9.31 18.64 12.09
CA LEU A 56 -8.06 18.00 11.71
C LEU A 56 -8.20 16.48 11.63
N VAL A 57 -8.93 15.87 12.58
CA VAL A 57 -9.29 14.44 12.52
C VAL A 57 -10.07 14.12 11.25
N GLU A 58 -11.06 14.93 10.89
CA GLU A 58 -11.85 14.74 9.65
C GLU A 58 -10.96 14.76 8.40
N LYS A 59 -9.99 15.69 8.33
CA LYS A 59 -9.02 15.75 7.22
C LYS A 59 -8.13 14.50 7.19
N VAL A 60 -7.64 14.05 8.35
CA VAL A 60 -6.83 12.83 8.45
C VAL A 60 -7.63 11.61 7.99
N VAL A 61 -8.88 11.48 8.41
CA VAL A 61 -9.77 10.38 7.97
C VAL A 61 -9.97 10.40 6.45
N ALA A 62 -10.23 11.57 5.87
CA ALA A 62 -10.38 11.70 4.42
C ALA A 62 -9.09 11.36 3.65
N ALA A 63 -7.93 11.77 4.18
CA ALA A 63 -6.62 11.43 3.61
C ALA A 63 -6.38 9.91 3.65
N TYR A 64 -6.72 9.24 4.77
CA TYR A 64 -6.64 7.79 4.88
C TYR A 64 -7.55 7.06 3.89
N GLN A 65 -8.78 7.54 3.68
CA GLN A 65 -9.69 6.94 2.69
C GLN A 65 -9.13 7.03 1.27
N THR A 66 -8.52 8.16 0.94
CA THR A 66 -7.85 8.38 -0.35
C THR A 66 -6.65 7.44 -0.51
N PHE A 67 -5.79 7.39 0.52
CA PHE A 67 -4.65 6.47 0.57
C PHE A 67 -5.09 5.00 0.37
N LEU A 68 -6.10 4.54 1.11
CA LEU A 68 -6.60 3.17 1.00
C LEU A 68 -7.14 2.85 -0.39
N THR A 69 -7.86 3.80 -1.00
CA THR A 69 -8.40 3.65 -2.35
C THR A 69 -7.27 3.49 -3.38
N GLN A 70 -6.20 4.27 -3.26
CA GLN A 70 -5.03 4.17 -4.13
C GLN A 70 -4.29 2.83 -3.95
N VAL A 71 -4.06 2.40 -2.71
CA VAL A 71 -3.44 1.09 -2.42
C VAL A 71 -4.28 -0.06 -3.00
N GLN A 72 -5.61 0.00 -2.87
CA GLN A 72 -6.51 -1.01 -3.46
C GLN A 72 -6.45 -1.03 -5.00
N ALA A 73 -6.37 0.14 -5.62
CA ALA A 73 -6.20 0.26 -7.07
C ALA A 73 -4.88 -0.39 -7.53
N GLN A 74 -3.78 -0.14 -6.83
CA GLN A 74 -2.49 -0.76 -7.11
C GLN A 74 -2.51 -2.27 -6.92
N GLN A 75 -3.13 -2.76 -5.84
CA GLN A 75 -3.31 -4.20 -5.63
C GLN A 75 -4.06 -4.85 -6.79
N THR A 76 -5.05 -4.16 -7.35
CA THR A 76 -5.83 -4.65 -8.50
C THR A 76 -4.97 -4.73 -9.76
N LEU A 77 -4.15 -3.71 -10.04
CA LEU A 77 -3.22 -3.71 -11.17
C LEU A 77 -2.18 -4.83 -11.05
N ILE A 78 -1.59 -5.02 -9.87
CA ILE A 78 -0.63 -6.11 -9.61
C ILE A 78 -1.28 -7.48 -9.86
N LYS A 79 -2.50 -7.70 -9.37
CA LYS A 79 -3.24 -8.96 -9.61
C LYS A 79 -3.51 -9.21 -11.09
N GLN A 80 -3.88 -8.17 -11.84
CA GLN A 80 -4.11 -8.27 -13.28
C GLN A 80 -2.82 -8.65 -14.02
N GLU A 81 -1.71 -8.01 -13.66
CA GLU A 81 -0.41 -8.27 -14.27
C GLU A 81 0.12 -9.67 -13.96
N LEU A 82 -0.02 -10.14 -12.71
CA LEU A 82 0.28 -11.53 -12.35
C LEU A 82 -0.58 -12.53 -13.14
N GLY A 83 -1.87 -12.24 -13.33
CA GLY A 83 -2.74 -13.06 -14.17
C GLY A 83 -2.34 -13.06 -15.65
N ARG A 84 -1.82 -11.95 -16.18
CA ARG A 84 -1.26 -11.85 -17.53
C ARG A 84 0.00 -12.71 -17.66
N LEU A 85 0.94 -12.57 -16.74
CA LEU A 85 2.20 -13.32 -16.73
C LEU A 85 1.96 -14.83 -16.58
N ASN A 86 1.06 -15.26 -15.71
CA ASN A 86 0.71 -16.68 -15.55
C ASN A 86 0.14 -17.29 -16.83
N ARG A 87 -0.72 -16.56 -17.55
CA ARG A 87 -1.24 -17.02 -18.85
C ARG A 87 -0.12 -17.16 -19.88
N GLN A 88 0.78 -16.18 -19.97
CA GLN A 88 1.93 -16.25 -20.86
C GLN A 88 2.85 -17.43 -20.52
N ASN A 89 3.12 -17.65 -19.23
CA ASN A 89 3.93 -18.78 -18.78
C ASN A 89 3.30 -20.13 -19.17
N ASN A 90 1.99 -20.27 -19.01
CA ASN A 90 1.27 -21.48 -19.40
C ASN A 90 1.31 -21.70 -20.91
N LEU A 91 1.17 -20.66 -21.73
CA LEU A 91 1.31 -20.77 -23.19
C LEU A 91 2.71 -21.25 -23.58
N VAL A 92 3.76 -20.66 -23.01
CA VAL A 92 5.15 -21.09 -23.25
C VAL A 92 5.33 -22.55 -22.88
N LYS A 93 4.82 -23.00 -21.72
CA LYS A 93 4.86 -24.42 -21.33
C LYS A 93 4.14 -25.32 -22.33
N THR A 94 2.97 -24.93 -22.81
CA THR A 94 2.24 -25.70 -23.82
C THR A 94 3.03 -25.80 -25.14
N TYR A 95 3.64 -24.70 -25.59
CA TYR A 95 4.47 -24.73 -26.80
C TYR A 95 5.72 -25.61 -26.63
N LEU A 96 6.43 -25.50 -25.50
CA LEU A 96 7.58 -26.37 -25.21
C LEU A 96 7.18 -27.86 -25.13
N GLN A 97 6.02 -28.17 -24.54
CA GLN A 97 5.49 -29.54 -24.53
C GLN A 97 5.13 -30.03 -25.94
N GLN A 98 4.62 -29.16 -26.80
CA GLN A 98 4.34 -29.51 -28.20
C GLN A 98 5.63 -29.74 -29.00
N GLU A 99 6.68 -28.96 -28.77
CA GLU A 99 8.00 -29.16 -29.38
C GLU A 99 8.65 -30.47 -28.91
N ASP A 100 8.60 -30.78 -27.61
CA ASP A 100 9.07 -32.08 -27.09
C ASP A 100 8.29 -33.23 -27.75
N VAL A 101 6.96 -33.17 -27.76
CA VAL A 101 6.12 -34.22 -28.35
C VAL A 101 6.34 -34.35 -29.86
N ALA A 102 6.53 -33.25 -30.60
CA ALA A 102 6.85 -33.30 -32.03
C ALA A 102 8.23 -33.92 -32.28
N GLY A 103 9.23 -33.63 -31.44
CA GLY A 103 10.57 -34.21 -31.52
C GLY A 103 10.63 -35.72 -31.23
N PHE A 104 9.70 -36.26 -30.44
CA PHE A 104 9.60 -37.70 -30.17
C PHE A 104 8.87 -38.50 -31.27
N VAL A 105 8.04 -37.85 -32.10
CA VAL A 105 7.27 -38.55 -33.18
C VAL A 105 8.06 -38.64 -34.49
N GLU A 106 9.16 -37.90 -34.64
CA GLU A 106 10.00 -37.92 -35.86
C GLU A 106 11.06 -39.04 -35.91
N PHE A 107 11.15 -39.92 -34.91
CA PHE A 107 12.12 -41.03 -34.87
C PHE A 107 11.43 -42.40 -34.76
N ASP A 108 10.62 -42.77 -35.75
CA ASP A 108 10.27 -44.17 -36.05
C ASP A 108 10.25 -44.35 -37.58
N TYR A 109 11.45 -44.50 -38.18
CA TYR A 109 11.65 -44.94 -39.57
C TYR A 109 12.79 -45.95 -39.66
#